data_AF-A0AAW7CRW0-F1
#
_entry.id   AF-A0AAW7CRW0-F1
#
_cell.length_a   1.000
_cell.length_b   1.000
_cell.length_c   1.000
_cell.angle_alpha   90.00
_cell.angle_beta   90.00
_cell.angle_gamma   90.00
#
_symmetry.space_group_name_H-M   'P 1'
#
loop_
_entity.id
_entity.type
_entity.pdbx_description
1 polymer ?
#
loop_
_entity_poly.entity_id
_entity_poly.type
_entity_poly.pdbx_seq_one_letter_code
_entity_poly.pdbx_strand_id
1 'polypeptide(L)'
;MSDILKFIQECETVIPLLKEDVKENLPSDTIVKLKRMLFSAQLDKTIALYSSEANKTLVTASLINAITAFEDGFHWEGFAKSYAMYDQMVWMLSLGILCEVDDANFKRIVAVIQRGGAQDELLKTLVNYRLPHTMQGSSYIQKSPYAHLDGLVKGQDKSISFIKTYLNKKWYQGHRDAPW
;
A
#
# COMPACT_ATOMS: atom_id res chain seq x y z
N MET A 1 19.42 -12.71 14.88
CA MET A 1 18.83 -12.07 13.68
C MET A 1 17.51 -11.48 14.13
N SER A 2 17.23 -10.19 13.91
CA SER A 2 15.95 -9.60 14.32
C SER A 2 14.78 -10.26 13.56
N ASP A 3 13.60 -10.30 14.17
CA ASP A 3 12.42 -10.95 13.57
C ASP A 3 12.09 -10.38 12.18
N ILE A 4 12.33 -9.08 11.98
CA ILE A 4 12.14 -8.41 10.68
C ILE A 4 13.12 -8.90 9.59
N LEU A 5 14.38 -9.19 9.94
CA LEU A 5 15.35 -9.73 8.98
C LEU A 5 15.02 -11.18 8.60
N LYS A 6 14.53 -11.97 9.56
CA LYS A 6 14.04 -13.32 9.29
C LYS A 6 12.85 -13.28 8.32
N PHE A 7 11.90 -12.37 8.56
CA PHE A 7 10.74 -12.18 7.69
C PHE A 7 11.13 -11.73 6.27
N ILE A 8 12.09 -10.82 6.13
CA ILE A 8 12.63 -10.43 4.82
C ILE A 8 13.20 -11.65 4.08
N GLN A 9 13.96 -12.50 4.79
CA GLN A 9 14.55 -13.71 4.21
C GLN A 9 13.49 -14.76 3.80
N GLU A 10 12.42 -14.89 4.59
CA GLU A 10 11.26 -15.72 4.23
C GLU A 10 10.61 -15.21 2.93
N CYS A 11 10.38 -13.90 2.81
CA CYS A 11 9.88 -13.30 1.57
C CYS A 11 10.81 -13.54 0.38
N GLU A 12 12.13 -13.43 0.58
CA GLU A 12 13.15 -13.69 -0.44
C GLU A 12 13.18 -15.13 -0.92
N THR A 13 12.74 -16.06 -0.08
CA THR A 13 12.61 -17.49 -0.44
C THR A 13 11.31 -17.75 -1.20
N VAL A 14 10.19 -17.15 -0.77
CA VAL A 14 8.86 -17.41 -1.32
C VAL A 14 8.62 -16.72 -2.67
N ILE A 15 9.08 -15.48 -2.83
CA ILE A 15 8.83 -14.68 -4.04
C ILE A 15 9.30 -15.38 -5.34
N PRO A 16 10.52 -15.95 -5.41
CA PRO A 16 10.95 -16.67 -6.61
C PRO A 16 10.07 -17.87 -6.95
N LEU A 17 9.62 -18.63 -5.94
CA LEU A 17 8.73 -19.78 -6.13
C LEU A 17 7.39 -19.34 -6.74
N LEU A 18 6.76 -18.31 -6.15
CA LEU A 18 5.53 -17.74 -6.68
C LEU A 18 5.68 -17.22 -8.12
N LYS A 19 6.85 -16.65 -8.47
CA LYS A 19 7.12 -16.19 -9.84
C LYS A 19 7.19 -17.34 -10.84
N GLU A 20 7.70 -18.49 -10.46
CA GLU A 20 7.70 -19.67 -11.32
C GLU A 20 6.30 -20.27 -11.42
N ASP A 21 5.58 -20.43 -10.29
CA ASP A 21 4.22 -20.96 -10.27
C ASP A 21 3.25 -20.14 -11.15
N VAL A 22 3.40 -18.80 -11.20
CA VAL A 22 2.58 -17.92 -12.05
C VAL A 22 2.82 -18.13 -13.56
N LYS A 23 3.97 -18.68 -13.96
CA LYS A 23 4.29 -18.96 -15.37
C LYS A 23 3.77 -20.32 -15.83
N GLU A 24 3.41 -21.19 -14.90
CA GLU A 24 2.88 -22.51 -15.24
C GLU A 24 1.52 -22.40 -15.94
N ASN A 25 1.21 -23.38 -16.78
CA ASN A 25 -0.09 -23.47 -17.44
C ASN A 25 -1.14 -24.04 -16.47
N LEU A 26 -1.53 -23.21 -15.51
CA LEU A 26 -2.51 -23.53 -14.46
C LEU A 26 -3.90 -22.99 -14.80
N PRO A 27 -4.97 -23.49 -14.14
CA PRO A 27 -6.30 -22.89 -14.23
C PRO A 27 -6.26 -21.39 -13.92
N SER A 28 -7.09 -20.60 -14.60
CA SER A 28 -7.11 -19.13 -14.49
C SER A 28 -7.28 -18.65 -13.06
N ASP A 29 -8.17 -19.28 -12.29
CA ASP A 29 -8.45 -18.90 -10.90
C ASP A 29 -7.24 -19.12 -9.99
N THR A 30 -6.48 -20.18 -10.25
CA THR A 30 -5.22 -20.46 -9.56
C THR A 30 -4.20 -19.37 -9.88
N ILE A 31 -4.06 -18.99 -11.15
CA ILE A 31 -3.13 -17.92 -11.56
C ILE A 31 -3.51 -16.59 -10.90
N VAL A 32 -4.80 -16.23 -10.83
CA VAL A 32 -5.25 -15.01 -10.15
C VAL A 32 -4.86 -15.04 -8.67
N LYS A 33 -5.07 -16.17 -7.99
CA LYS A 33 -4.69 -16.32 -6.58
C LYS A 33 -3.18 -16.21 -6.37
N LEU A 34 -2.38 -16.86 -7.22
CA LEU A 34 -0.93 -16.79 -7.16
C LEU A 34 -0.41 -15.37 -7.39
N LYS A 35 -0.97 -14.64 -8.35
CA LYS A 35 -0.62 -13.23 -8.59
C LYS A 35 -0.96 -12.34 -7.38
N ARG A 36 -2.11 -12.57 -6.73
CA ARG A 36 -2.46 -11.89 -5.47
C ARG A 36 -1.45 -12.18 -4.37
N MET A 37 -1.06 -13.44 -4.20
CA MET A 37 -0.04 -13.84 -3.21
C MET A 37 1.33 -13.23 -3.51
N LEU A 38 1.73 -13.18 -4.78
CA LEU A 38 2.97 -12.55 -5.22
C LEU A 38 2.97 -11.05 -4.91
N PHE A 39 1.85 -10.36 -5.15
CA PHE A 39 1.70 -8.97 -4.76
C PHE A 39 1.85 -8.78 -3.25
N SER A 40 1.11 -9.53 -2.44
CA SER A 40 1.21 -9.43 -0.98
C SER A 40 2.64 -9.66 -0.50
N ALA A 41 3.32 -10.72 -0.95
CA ALA A 41 4.70 -11.00 -0.55
C ALA A 41 5.69 -9.88 -0.95
N GLN A 42 5.53 -9.28 -2.13
CA GLN A 42 6.36 -8.15 -2.56
C GLN A 42 6.10 -6.89 -1.73
N LEU A 43 4.85 -6.60 -1.41
CA LEU A 43 4.48 -5.47 -0.57
C LEU A 43 5.00 -5.66 0.86
N ASP A 44 4.78 -6.83 1.45
CA ASP A 44 5.21 -7.16 2.81
C ASP A 44 6.74 -7.07 2.93
N LYS A 45 7.48 -7.61 1.96
CA LYS A 45 8.94 -7.44 1.89
C LYS A 45 9.34 -5.96 1.86
N THR A 46 8.66 -5.16 1.05
CA THR A 46 8.97 -3.73 0.90
C THR A 46 8.70 -2.96 2.19
N ILE A 47 7.59 -3.24 2.88
CA ILE A 47 7.25 -2.66 4.19
C ILE A 47 8.30 -3.06 5.23
N ALA A 48 8.73 -4.33 5.24
CA ALA A 48 9.74 -4.82 6.16
C ALA A 48 11.10 -4.16 5.91
N LEU A 49 11.53 -4.02 4.65
CA LEU A 49 12.77 -3.31 4.30
C LEU A 49 12.71 -1.84 4.73
N TYR A 50 11.58 -1.16 4.48
CA TYR A 50 11.41 0.23 4.91
C TYR A 50 11.49 0.35 6.44
N SER A 51 10.81 -0.54 7.15
CA SER A 51 10.75 -0.56 8.62
C SER A 51 12.06 -1.01 9.27
N SER A 52 12.93 -1.73 8.55
CA SER A 52 14.25 -2.14 9.03
C SER A 52 15.32 -1.07 8.82
N GLU A 53 14.94 0.14 8.41
CA GLU A 53 15.87 1.23 8.04
C GLU A 53 16.86 0.82 6.93
N ALA A 54 16.45 -0.09 6.04
CA ALA A 54 17.26 -0.45 4.89
C ALA A 54 17.51 0.79 4.01
N ASN A 55 18.61 0.78 3.26
CA ASN A 55 18.94 1.93 2.43
C ASN A 55 17.85 2.21 1.37
N LYS A 56 17.63 3.48 1.06
CA LYS A 56 16.57 3.94 0.15
C LYS A 56 16.62 3.25 -1.22
N THR A 57 17.80 3.00 -1.76
CA THR A 57 17.98 2.32 -3.05
C THR A 57 17.38 0.91 -3.04
N LEU A 58 17.65 0.15 -1.98
CA LEU A 58 17.14 -1.21 -1.80
C LEU A 58 15.61 -1.21 -1.62
N VAL A 59 15.09 -0.31 -0.79
CA VAL A 59 13.64 -0.17 -0.58
C VAL A 59 12.95 0.22 -1.89
N THR A 60 13.51 1.17 -2.63
CA THR A 60 12.96 1.63 -3.91
C THR A 60 12.96 0.52 -4.96
N ALA A 61 14.04 -0.26 -5.05
CA ALA A 61 14.09 -1.42 -5.94
C ALA A 61 13.04 -2.48 -5.57
N SER A 62 12.85 -2.74 -4.27
CA SER A 62 11.78 -3.62 -3.79
C SER A 62 10.39 -3.08 -4.14
N LEU A 63 10.17 -1.77 -3.97
CA LEU A 63 8.90 -1.12 -4.29
C LEU A 63 8.58 -1.20 -5.78
N ILE A 64 9.55 -1.06 -6.69
CA ILE A 64 9.32 -1.22 -8.14
C ILE A 64 8.84 -2.64 -8.48
N ASN A 65 9.37 -3.66 -7.79
CA ASN A 65 8.86 -5.03 -7.92
C ASN A 65 7.43 -5.17 -7.38
N ALA A 66 7.14 -4.53 -6.25
CA ALA A 66 5.78 -4.50 -5.68
C ALA A 66 4.78 -3.78 -6.60
N ILE A 67 5.17 -2.68 -7.26
CA ILE A 67 4.34 -1.97 -8.25
C ILE A 67 3.99 -2.89 -9.42
N THR A 68 4.97 -3.64 -9.93
CA THR A 68 4.74 -4.58 -11.02
C THR A 68 3.79 -5.70 -10.61
N ALA A 69 3.97 -6.26 -9.41
CA ALA A 69 3.06 -7.27 -8.89
C ALA A 69 1.65 -6.70 -8.58
N PHE A 70 1.57 -5.42 -8.20
CA PHE A 70 0.30 -4.72 -7.94
C PHE A 70 -0.55 -4.59 -9.22
N GLU A 71 0.07 -4.25 -10.34
CA GLU A 71 -0.59 -4.17 -11.65
C GLU A 71 -1.27 -5.48 -12.04
N ASP A 72 -0.57 -6.59 -11.82
CA ASP A 72 -0.98 -7.93 -12.23
C ASP A 72 -1.90 -8.63 -11.23
N GLY A 73 -1.67 -8.44 -9.93
CA GLY A 73 -2.29 -9.21 -8.86
C GLY A 73 -3.46 -8.52 -8.18
N PHE A 74 -3.47 -7.18 -8.12
CA PHE A 74 -4.44 -6.47 -7.30
C PHE A 74 -5.68 -6.04 -8.08
N HIS A 75 -6.84 -6.46 -7.60
CA HIS A 75 -8.13 -6.13 -8.19
C HIS A 75 -9.05 -5.70 -7.07
N TRP A 76 -9.39 -4.42 -6.96
CA TRP A 76 -10.27 -3.93 -5.89
C TRP A 76 -11.66 -4.58 -5.98
N GLU A 77 -12.06 -5.30 -4.93
CA GLU A 77 -13.33 -6.02 -4.84
C GLU A 77 -14.33 -5.33 -3.89
N GLY A 78 -13.99 -4.13 -3.42
CA GLY A 78 -14.76 -3.41 -2.40
C GLY A 78 -14.37 -3.79 -0.97
N PHE A 79 -14.58 -2.84 -0.06
CA PHE A 79 -14.18 -2.96 1.34
C PHE A 79 -14.86 -4.12 2.07
N ALA A 80 -16.11 -4.44 1.71
CA ALA A 80 -16.87 -5.55 2.30
C ALA A 80 -16.25 -6.92 2.01
N LYS A 81 -15.40 -7.05 0.98
CA LYS A 81 -14.73 -8.31 0.62
C LYS A 81 -13.38 -8.47 1.30
N SER A 82 -12.64 -7.38 1.50
CA SER A 82 -11.35 -7.41 2.18
C SER A 82 -10.97 -6.04 2.72
N TYR A 83 -10.86 -5.95 4.05
CA TYR A 83 -10.34 -4.78 4.75
C TYR A 83 -8.90 -4.46 4.36
N ALA A 84 -8.06 -5.50 4.25
CA ALA A 84 -6.63 -5.37 3.96
C ALA A 84 -6.34 -4.70 2.62
N MET A 85 -7.23 -4.84 1.63
CA MET A 85 -7.00 -4.28 0.30
C MET A 85 -7.02 -2.75 0.28
N TYR A 86 -7.76 -2.11 1.18
CA TYR A 86 -7.72 -0.67 1.31
C TYR A 86 -6.38 -0.20 1.87
N ASP A 87 -5.89 -0.86 2.92
CA ASP A 87 -4.59 -0.57 3.50
C ASP A 87 -3.45 -0.81 2.50
N GLN A 88 -3.55 -1.84 1.65
CA GLN A 88 -2.59 -2.06 0.56
C GLN A 88 -2.52 -0.86 -0.41
N MET A 89 -3.65 -0.25 -0.78
CA MET A 89 -3.65 0.96 -1.62
C MET A 89 -2.99 2.15 -0.89
N VAL A 90 -3.29 2.33 0.40
CA VAL A 90 -2.66 3.37 1.24
C VAL A 90 -1.15 3.15 1.34
N TRP A 91 -0.70 1.92 1.54
CA TRP A 91 0.71 1.55 1.61
C TRP A 91 1.43 1.83 0.28
N MET A 92 0.87 1.40 -0.85
CA MET A 92 1.49 1.63 -2.17
C MET A 92 1.67 3.13 -2.45
N LEU A 93 0.65 3.96 -2.20
CA LEU A 93 0.75 5.41 -2.39
C LEU A 93 1.75 6.04 -1.41
N SER A 94 1.68 5.68 -0.13
CA SER A 94 2.53 6.26 0.91
C SER A 94 4.01 5.92 0.67
N LEU A 95 4.32 4.67 0.36
CA LEU A 95 5.69 4.24 0.03
C LEU A 95 6.18 4.88 -1.28
N GLY A 96 5.32 5.03 -2.28
CA GLY A 96 5.66 5.76 -3.51
C GLY A 96 6.06 7.23 -3.25
N ILE A 97 5.38 7.90 -2.32
CA ILE A 97 5.71 9.26 -1.91
C ILE A 97 7.01 9.28 -1.07
N LEU A 98 7.08 8.46 -0.02
CA LEU A 98 8.20 8.44 0.94
C LEU A 98 9.52 8.00 0.30
N CYS A 99 9.48 7.08 -0.66
CA CYS A 99 10.66 6.63 -1.39
C CYS A 99 11.00 7.53 -2.59
N GLU A 100 10.19 8.55 -2.88
CA GLU A 100 10.37 9.45 -4.02
C GLU A 100 10.54 8.69 -5.36
N VAL A 101 9.75 7.63 -5.59
CA VAL A 101 9.78 6.90 -6.87
C VAL A 101 9.50 7.86 -8.02
N ASP A 102 9.98 7.63 -9.25
CA ASP A 102 9.68 8.55 -10.35
C ASP A 102 8.18 8.60 -10.70
N ASP A 103 7.79 9.63 -11.45
CA ASP A 103 6.38 9.84 -11.82
C ASP A 103 5.81 8.75 -12.72
N ALA A 104 6.63 8.06 -13.52
CA ALA A 104 6.15 6.96 -14.35
C ALA A 104 5.72 5.78 -13.46
N ASN A 105 6.53 5.44 -12.47
CA ASN A 105 6.22 4.42 -11.48
C ASN A 105 5.08 4.83 -10.55
N PHE A 106 5.00 6.09 -10.15
CA PHE A 106 3.87 6.57 -9.35
C PHE A 106 2.54 6.49 -10.12
N LYS A 107 2.53 6.87 -11.42
CA LYS A 107 1.34 6.75 -12.29
C LYS A 107 0.86 5.31 -12.43
N ARG A 108 1.77 4.32 -12.43
CA ARG A 108 1.41 2.89 -12.43
C ARG A 108 0.59 2.51 -11.20
N ILE A 109 0.98 2.97 -10.01
CA ILE A 109 0.19 2.76 -8.77
C ILE A 109 -1.20 3.37 -8.91
N VAL A 110 -1.26 4.62 -9.38
CA VAL A 110 -2.53 5.36 -9.54
C VAL A 110 -3.46 4.66 -10.53
N ALA A 111 -2.94 4.15 -11.64
CA ALA A 111 -3.72 3.45 -12.66
C ALA A 111 -4.41 2.19 -12.09
N VAL A 112 -3.74 1.44 -11.22
CA VAL A 112 -4.33 0.25 -10.57
C VAL A 112 -5.48 0.63 -9.63
N ILE A 113 -5.31 1.70 -8.83
CA ILE A 113 -6.34 2.18 -7.91
C ILE A 113 -7.56 2.70 -8.69
N GLN A 114 -7.33 3.46 -9.76
CA GLN A 114 -8.38 3.99 -10.63
C GLN A 114 -9.13 2.88 -11.39
N ARG A 115 -8.42 1.85 -11.87
CA ARG A 115 -9.03 0.66 -12.50
C ARG A 115 -10.08 0.01 -11.59
N GLY A 116 -9.84 0.01 -10.28
CA GLY A 116 -10.76 -0.51 -9.28
C GLY A 116 -11.96 0.39 -8.97
N GLY A 117 -11.95 1.66 -9.40
CA GLY A 117 -13.00 2.62 -9.06
C GLY A 117 -13.05 3.00 -7.58
N ALA A 118 -11.95 2.81 -6.83
CA ALA A 118 -11.88 3.21 -5.43
C ALA A 118 -11.94 4.76 -5.33
N GLN A 119 -13.00 5.28 -4.72
CA GLN A 119 -13.15 6.71 -4.45
C GLN A 119 -13.02 6.93 -2.94
N ASP A 120 -11.92 7.59 -2.56
CA ASP A 120 -11.60 7.81 -1.15
C ASP A 120 -10.88 9.16 -0.95
N GLU A 121 -11.21 9.85 0.14
CA GLU A 121 -10.66 11.17 0.47
C GLU A 121 -9.15 11.14 0.77
N LEU A 122 -8.66 10.12 1.48
CA LEU A 122 -7.24 9.93 1.74
C LEU A 122 -6.48 9.52 0.48
N LEU A 123 -7.00 8.53 -0.27
CA LEU A 123 -6.35 8.12 -1.54
C LEU A 123 -6.27 9.30 -2.51
N LYS A 124 -7.35 10.08 -2.65
CA LYS A 124 -7.37 11.32 -3.43
C LYS A 124 -6.27 12.27 -2.98
N THR A 125 -6.13 12.48 -1.67
CA THR A 125 -5.18 13.42 -1.10
C THR A 125 -3.73 13.01 -1.40
N LEU A 126 -3.40 11.74 -1.21
CA LEU A 126 -2.07 11.20 -1.50
C LEU A 126 -1.75 11.28 -3.00
N VAL A 127 -2.70 10.92 -3.87
CA VAL A 127 -2.52 11.02 -5.32
C VAL A 127 -2.34 12.48 -5.74
N ASN A 128 -3.23 13.38 -5.31
CA ASN A 128 -3.22 14.77 -5.75
C ASN A 128 -2.11 15.61 -5.13
N TYR A 129 -1.52 15.19 -4.01
CA TYR A 129 -0.29 15.78 -3.48
C TYR A 129 0.84 15.73 -4.53
N ARG A 130 0.91 14.62 -5.27
CA ARG A 130 1.97 14.39 -6.25
C ARG A 130 1.55 14.63 -7.70
N LEU A 131 0.32 14.25 -8.06
CA LEU A 131 -0.27 14.40 -9.38
C LEU A 131 -1.57 15.20 -9.26
N PRO A 132 -1.51 16.55 -9.23
CA PRO A 132 -2.68 17.39 -9.00
C PRO A 132 -3.85 17.07 -9.93
N HIS A 133 -5.08 17.12 -9.38
CA HIS A 133 -6.34 16.91 -10.10
C HIS A 133 -6.51 15.54 -10.78
N THR A 134 -5.72 14.54 -10.42
CA THR A 134 -5.75 13.21 -11.06
C THR A 134 -6.82 12.29 -10.47
N MET A 135 -7.11 12.42 -9.17
CA MET A 135 -8.08 11.58 -8.48
C MET A 135 -9.21 12.41 -7.88
N GLN A 136 -10.40 11.82 -7.87
CA GLN A 136 -11.59 12.35 -7.19
C GLN A 136 -11.90 11.48 -5.97
N GLY A 137 -12.55 12.08 -4.98
CA GLY A 137 -12.85 11.47 -3.69
C GLY A 137 -13.68 12.43 -2.87
N SER A 138 -14.73 11.90 -2.25
CA SER A 138 -15.72 12.67 -1.49
C SER A 138 -16.14 12.00 -0.18
N SER A 139 -15.59 10.81 0.10
CA SER A 139 -15.93 10.00 1.27
C SER A 139 -14.73 9.17 1.69
N TYR A 140 -14.75 8.66 2.91
CA TYR A 140 -13.80 7.66 3.36
C TYR A 140 -14.39 6.26 3.19
N ILE A 141 -13.70 5.38 2.46
CA ILE A 141 -14.00 3.95 2.38
C ILE A 141 -13.95 3.35 3.78
N GLN A 142 -12.87 3.63 4.52
CA GLN A 142 -12.73 3.29 5.93
C GLN A 142 -12.77 4.58 6.78
N LYS A 143 -13.91 4.84 7.42
CA LYS A 143 -14.10 6.08 8.21
C LYS A 143 -13.16 6.17 9.41
N SER A 144 -13.03 5.10 10.20
CA SER A 144 -12.11 5.10 11.35
C SER A 144 -10.87 4.26 11.03
N PRO A 145 -9.64 4.79 11.21
CA PRO A 145 -9.33 6.09 11.83
C PRO A 145 -9.22 7.26 10.84
N TYR A 146 -9.34 7.04 9.53
CA TYR A 146 -8.90 8.00 8.52
C TYR A 146 -9.70 9.32 8.47
N ALA A 147 -11.00 9.32 8.74
CA ALA A 147 -11.80 10.55 8.80
C ALA A 147 -11.35 11.51 9.91
N HIS A 148 -10.65 11.02 10.93
CA HIS A 148 -10.06 11.90 11.94
C HIS A 148 -8.83 12.69 11.43
N LEU A 149 -8.34 12.42 10.21
CA LEU A 149 -7.32 13.23 9.54
C LEU A 149 -7.89 14.44 8.79
N ASP A 150 -9.21 14.65 8.76
CA ASP A 150 -9.85 15.71 7.99
C ASP A 150 -9.22 17.10 8.20
N GLY A 151 -8.83 17.43 9.43
CA GLY A 151 -8.15 18.68 9.73
C GLY A 151 -6.85 18.85 8.93
N LEU A 152 -6.06 17.79 8.82
CA LEU A 152 -4.83 17.78 8.02
C LEU A 152 -5.10 17.73 6.52
N VAL A 153 -5.96 16.79 6.10
CA VAL A 153 -6.28 16.50 4.69
C VAL A 153 -6.92 17.72 4.01
N LYS A 154 -7.80 18.43 4.71
CA LYS A 154 -8.46 19.65 4.21
C LYS A 154 -7.62 20.91 4.43
N GLY A 155 -6.39 20.77 4.94
CA GLY A 155 -5.44 21.87 5.14
C GLY A 155 -5.81 22.83 6.27
N GLN A 156 -6.71 22.44 7.17
CA GLN A 156 -7.19 23.25 8.30
C GLN A 156 -6.20 23.26 9.47
N ASP A 157 -5.52 22.14 9.74
CA ASP A 157 -4.54 22.01 10.82
C ASP A 157 -3.34 21.16 10.36
N LYS A 158 -2.22 21.83 10.12
CA LYS A 158 -0.94 21.22 9.73
C LYS A 158 0.03 21.12 10.91
N SER A 159 -0.44 21.31 12.14
CA SER A 159 0.42 21.32 13.31
C SER A 159 0.94 19.92 13.63
N ILE A 160 2.18 19.85 14.12
CA ILE A 160 2.77 18.61 14.64
C ILE A 160 1.93 18.08 15.81
N SER A 161 1.33 18.98 16.62
CA SER A 161 0.42 18.62 17.70
C SER A 161 -0.81 17.87 17.22
N PHE A 162 -1.40 18.28 16.09
CA PHE A 162 -2.52 17.57 15.48
C PHE A 162 -2.13 16.15 15.08
N ILE A 163 -1.01 16.00 14.36
CA ILE A 163 -0.51 14.71 13.91
C ILE A 163 -0.22 13.79 15.11
N LYS A 164 0.47 14.30 16.15
CA LYS A 164 0.73 13.54 17.38
C LYS A 164 -0.55 13.09 18.07
N THR A 165 -1.55 13.98 18.15
CA THR A 165 -2.84 13.65 18.75
C THR A 165 -3.58 12.59 17.96
N TYR A 166 -3.61 12.73 16.62
CA TYR A 166 -4.18 11.75 15.72
C TYR A 166 -3.55 10.38 15.93
N LEU A 167 -2.22 10.29 15.90
CA LEU A 167 -1.50 9.02 16.06
C LEU A 167 -1.86 8.36 17.40
N ASN A 168 -1.70 9.10 18.50
CA ASN A 168 -1.86 8.57 19.86
C ASN A 168 -3.31 8.26 20.24
N LYS A 169 -4.28 9.02 19.73
CA LYS A 169 -5.68 8.92 20.17
C LYS A 169 -6.59 8.25 19.15
N LYS A 170 -6.20 8.17 17.87
CA LYS A 170 -7.04 7.66 16.79
C LYS A 170 -6.37 6.53 16.03
N TRP A 171 -5.15 6.73 15.51
CA TRP A 171 -4.47 5.73 14.67
C TRP A 171 -4.23 4.41 15.41
N TYR A 172 -3.43 4.44 16.49
CA TYR A 172 -3.07 3.24 17.23
C TYR A 172 -4.27 2.60 17.92
N GLN A 173 -5.26 3.39 18.33
CA GLN A 173 -6.49 2.86 18.93
C GLN A 173 -7.38 2.17 17.89
N GLY A 174 -7.47 2.73 16.68
CA GLY A 174 -8.25 2.17 15.57
C GLY A 174 -7.65 0.91 14.95
N HIS A 175 -6.39 0.58 15.30
CA HIS A 175 -5.66 -0.56 14.78
C HIS A 175 -5.05 -1.42 15.90
N ARG A 176 -5.70 -1.51 17.07
CA ARG A 176 -5.22 -2.37 18.17
C ARG A 176 -5.17 -3.86 17.80
N ASP A 177 -6.07 -4.28 16.91
CA ASP A 177 -6.19 -5.66 16.47
C ASP A 177 -5.33 -5.95 15.23
N ALA A 178 -4.59 -4.95 14.73
CA ALA A 178 -3.67 -5.17 13.62
C ALA A 178 -2.42 -5.91 14.11
N PRO A 179 -1.91 -6.88 13.34
CA PRO A 179 -0.88 -7.83 13.78
C PRO A 179 0.56 -7.25 13.81
N TRP A 180 0.72 -5.95 13.63
CA TRP A 180 2.00 -5.23 13.52
C TRP A 180 2.67 -4.91 14.86
#